data_AF-A0A7S0FTJ7-F1
#
_entry.id   AF-A0A7S0FTJ7-F1
#
_cell.length_a   1.000
_cell.length_b   1.000
_cell.length_c   1.000
_cell.angle_alpha   90.00
_cell.angle_beta   90.00
_cell.angle_gamma   90.00
#
_symmetry.space_group_name_H-M   'P 1'
#
loop_
_entity.id
_entity.type
_entity.pdbx_description
1 polymer ?
#
loop_
_entity_poly.entity_id
_entity_poly.type
_entity_poly.pdbx_seq_one_letter_code
_entity_poly.pdbx_strand_id
1 'polypeptide(L)'
;LKPWGPAAYSQHPHRLPHQSQLAHPALGAMAAARACALFVALLLRSAAAAAPEDQLAQEMTHDLEMNFNKIAPFGKEDTAKELQDHAAKTQDTLVDAVENAEVAEIKRAVFRALTRLRAATIKEFDTIARLETQAIDAYNDAHHYRAENPLAHLHEDEAPVETDKLKSFH
;
A
#
# COMPACT_ATOMS: atom_id res chain seq x y z
N LEU A 1 -35.48 -55.89 13.68
CA LEU A 1 -34.46 -56.75 14.29
C LEU A 1 -33.18 -55.95 14.46
N LYS A 2 -32.74 -55.82 15.72
CA LYS A 2 -31.44 -55.45 16.31
C LYS A 2 -30.19 -55.58 15.40
N PRO A 3 -29.04 -55.00 15.80
CA PRO A 3 -28.85 -53.64 16.34
C PRO A 3 -27.54 -53.00 15.83
N TRP A 4 -27.40 -51.68 15.99
CA TRP A 4 -26.08 -51.06 16.00
C TRP A 4 -25.37 -51.40 17.33
N GLY A 5 -24.19 -52.00 17.26
CA GLY A 5 -23.32 -52.33 18.40
C GLY A 5 -22.15 -51.34 18.55
N PRO A 6 -21.53 -51.26 19.74
CA PRO A 6 -20.66 -50.15 20.12
C PRO A 6 -19.23 -50.36 19.61
N ALA A 7 -18.65 -49.35 18.96
CA ALA A 7 -17.23 -49.31 18.66
C ALA A 7 -16.46 -48.94 19.94
N ALA A 8 -15.94 -49.97 20.60
CA ALA A 8 -15.08 -49.87 21.78
C ALA A 8 -13.79 -49.10 21.44
N TYR A 9 -13.54 -48.07 22.23
CA TYR A 9 -12.27 -47.36 22.32
C TYR A 9 -11.22 -48.27 22.98
N SER A 10 -10.22 -48.69 22.23
CA SER A 10 -9.05 -49.41 22.73
C SER A 10 -7.80 -48.56 22.49
N GLN A 11 -7.23 -48.06 23.58
CA GLN A 11 -5.94 -47.39 23.61
C GLN A 11 -4.83 -48.44 23.55
N HIS A 12 -3.90 -48.34 22.58
CA HIS A 12 -2.51 -48.75 22.78
C HIS A 12 -1.54 -47.92 21.91
N PRO A 13 -0.33 -47.61 22.42
CA PRO A 13 0.53 -46.57 21.87
C PRO A 13 1.53 -47.12 20.85
N HIS A 14 1.54 -46.57 19.64
CA HIS A 14 2.61 -46.83 18.67
C HIS A 14 3.67 -45.73 18.71
N ARG A 15 4.85 -46.16 19.17
CA ARG A 15 6.14 -45.48 19.24
C ARG A 15 6.57 -44.97 17.84
N LEU A 16 6.87 -43.67 17.73
CA LEU A 16 7.44 -43.04 16.53
C LEU A 16 8.90 -43.49 16.31
N PRO A 17 9.34 -43.74 15.06
CA PRO A 17 10.76 -43.72 14.75
C PRO A 17 11.23 -42.30 14.40
N HIS A 18 12.35 -41.92 15.00
CA HIS A 18 13.15 -40.75 14.69
C HIS A 18 13.48 -40.67 13.19
N GLN A 19 13.22 -39.52 12.56
CA GLN A 19 14.04 -39.02 11.46
C GLN A 19 14.44 -37.57 11.73
N SER A 20 15.72 -37.40 12.01
CA SER A 20 16.47 -36.17 12.00
C SER A 20 16.58 -35.63 10.58
N GLN A 21 16.07 -34.41 10.33
CA GLN A 21 16.61 -33.52 9.31
C GLN A 21 16.16 -32.07 9.59
N LEU A 22 17.14 -31.24 9.94
CA LEU A 22 17.03 -29.80 10.09
C LEU A 22 17.05 -29.17 8.68
N ALA A 23 16.04 -28.36 8.34
CA ALA A 23 16.07 -27.51 7.15
C ALA A 23 15.64 -26.08 7.53
N HIS A 24 16.54 -25.14 7.28
CA HIS A 24 16.49 -23.73 7.63
C HIS A 24 15.47 -22.91 6.82
N PRO A 25 14.87 -21.84 7.36
CA PRO A 25 14.10 -20.85 6.59
C PRO A 25 15.03 -19.70 6.17
N ALA A 26 15.45 -19.65 4.90
CA ALA A 26 16.30 -18.56 4.40
C ALA A 26 16.09 -18.16 2.93
N LEU A 27 14.91 -18.39 2.34
CA LEU A 27 14.65 -18.05 0.93
C LEU A 27 13.78 -16.79 0.68
N GLY A 28 13.21 -16.16 1.72
CA GLY A 28 12.34 -14.98 1.55
C GLY A 28 13.05 -13.62 1.56
N ALA A 29 14.22 -13.51 2.19
CA ALA A 29 14.89 -12.22 2.45
C ALA A 29 15.75 -11.71 1.28
N MET A 30 16.07 -12.55 0.30
CA MET A 30 17.00 -12.19 -0.80
C MET A 30 16.33 -11.54 -2.02
N ALA A 31 15.01 -11.65 -2.18
CA ALA A 31 14.30 -11.03 -3.30
C ALA A 31 14.14 -9.51 -3.14
N ALA A 32 13.82 -9.03 -1.93
CA ALA A 32 13.67 -7.61 -1.64
C ALA A 32 14.99 -6.84 -1.71
N ALA A 33 16.10 -7.45 -1.25
CA ALA A 33 17.43 -6.85 -1.34
C ALA A 33 17.92 -6.70 -2.79
N ARG A 34 17.58 -7.66 -3.68
CA ARG A 34 17.91 -7.58 -5.11
C ARG A 34 17.07 -6.55 -5.85
N ALA A 35 15.79 -6.41 -5.53
CA ALA A 35 14.94 -5.34 -6.07
C ALA A 35 15.43 -3.95 -5.63
N CYS A 36 15.85 -3.80 -4.37
CA CYS A 36 16.44 -2.56 -3.86
C CYS A 36 17.79 -2.24 -4.53
N ALA A 37 18.67 -3.24 -4.70
CA ALA A 37 19.95 -3.07 -5.37
C ALA A 37 19.78 -2.72 -6.87
N LEU A 38 18.79 -3.29 -7.56
CA LEU A 38 18.51 -2.97 -8.96
C LEU A 38 17.88 -1.58 -9.12
N PHE A 39 17.03 -1.16 -8.18
CA PHE A 39 16.46 0.19 -8.16
C PHE A 39 17.53 1.26 -7.85
N VAL A 40 18.42 1.00 -6.90
CA VAL A 40 19.57 1.87 -6.59
C VAL A 40 20.57 1.90 -7.75
N ALA A 41 20.83 0.78 -8.43
CA ALA A 41 21.70 0.75 -9.61
C ALA A 41 21.10 1.49 -10.81
N LEU A 42 19.77 1.47 -10.98
CA LEU A 42 19.06 2.24 -12.02
C LEU A 42 19.06 3.75 -11.71
N LEU A 43 18.93 4.13 -10.43
CA LEU A 43 19.11 5.50 -9.96
C LEU A 43 20.55 6.02 -10.12
N LEU A 44 21.56 5.20 -9.83
CA LEU A 44 22.96 5.57 -10.04
C LEU A 44 23.34 5.66 -11.52
N ARG A 45 22.71 4.87 -12.40
CA ARG A 45 22.95 4.92 -13.86
C ARG A 45 22.29 6.12 -14.55
N SER A 46 21.19 6.62 -14.03
CA SER A 46 20.55 7.84 -14.55
C SER A 46 21.31 9.12 -14.16
N ALA A 47 22.12 9.06 -13.10
CA ALA A 47 23.02 10.15 -12.70
C ALA A 47 24.29 10.28 -13.58
N ALA A 48 24.54 9.35 -14.49
CA ALA A 48 25.69 9.36 -15.41
C ALA A 48 25.36 9.90 -16.82
N ALA A 49 24.18 10.49 -17.00
CA ALA A 49 24.00 11.44 -18.09
C ALA A 49 24.79 12.69 -17.71
N ALA A 50 25.68 13.15 -18.59
CA ALA A 50 26.37 14.43 -18.44
C ALA A 50 25.34 15.46 -17.96
N ALA A 51 25.60 16.05 -16.80
CA ALA A 51 24.62 16.88 -16.16
C ALA A 51 24.32 18.07 -17.08
N PRO A 52 23.04 18.45 -17.27
CA PRO A 52 22.67 19.50 -18.24
C PRO A 52 23.43 20.81 -17.99
N GLU A 53 23.87 21.04 -16.76
CA GLU A 53 24.77 22.13 -16.35
C GLU A 53 26.16 22.10 -17.00
N ASP A 54 26.76 20.93 -17.29
CA ASP A 54 28.09 20.85 -17.93
C ASP A 54 28.03 21.14 -19.44
N GLN A 55 26.92 20.77 -20.08
CA GLN A 55 26.65 21.11 -21.48
C GLN A 55 26.29 22.60 -21.62
N LEU A 56 25.49 23.12 -20.69
CA LEU A 56 25.18 24.55 -20.59
C LEU A 56 26.44 25.38 -20.28
N ALA A 57 27.31 24.91 -19.39
CA ALA A 57 28.59 25.57 -19.10
C ALA A 57 29.51 25.59 -20.33
N GLN A 58 29.57 24.50 -21.11
CA GLN A 58 30.33 24.50 -22.37
C GLN A 58 29.75 25.47 -23.41
N GLU A 59 28.42 25.54 -23.57
CA GLU A 59 27.77 26.56 -24.42
C GLU A 59 28.05 27.98 -23.93
N MET A 60 27.91 28.24 -22.63
CA MET A 60 28.18 29.55 -22.02
C MET A 60 29.65 29.97 -22.09
N THR A 61 30.59 29.02 -22.09
CA THR A 61 32.03 29.32 -22.27
C THR A 61 32.36 29.68 -23.71
N HIS A 62 31.63 29.14 -24.69
CA HIS A 62 31.84 29.47 -26.10
C HIS A 62 31.27 30.86 -26.45
N ASP A 63 30.19 31.29 -25.81
CA ASP A 63 29.59 32.61 -25.99
C ASP A 63 30.40 33.76 -25.36
N LEU A 64 31.25 33.47 -24.37
CA LEU A 64 32.07 34.48 -23.69
C LEU A 64 33.33 34.86 -24.47
N GLU A 65 33.95 33.91 -25.17
CA GLU A 65 35.23 34.13 -25.89
C GLU A 65 35.05 34.98 -27.17
N MET A 66 33.81 35.11 -27.67
CA MET A 66 33.48 35.87 -28.88
C MET A 66 32.85 37.25 -28.61
N ASN A 67 32.51 37.61 -27.36
CA ASN A 67 31.68 38.78 -27.04
C ASN A 67 32.40 40.02 -26.48
N PHE A 68 33.69 39.94 -26.13
CA PHE A 68 34.40 41.11 -25.55
C PHE A 68 34.74 42.21 -26.56
N ASN A 69 34.63 41.95 -27.87
CA ASN A 69 34.99 42.89 -28.93
C ASN A 69 33.79 43.54 -29.66
N LYS A 70 32.60 43.55 -29.07
CA LYS A 70 31.36 44.01 -29.73
C LYS A 70 30.60 45.13 -29.02
N ILE A 71 31.22 45.84 -28.08
CA ILE A 71 30.58 47.02 -27.47
C ILE A 71 30.52 48.12 -28.53
N ALA A 72 29.37 48.26 -29.20
CA ALA A 72 29.12 49.40 -30.04
C ALA A 72 29.22 50.69 -29.20
N PRO A 73 29.70 51.80 -29.78
CA PRO A 73 29.79 53.07 -29.07
C PRO A 73 28.42 53.44 -28.49
N PHE A 74 28.41 53.84 -27.22
CA PHE A 74 27.20 54.20 -26.48
C PHE A 74 26.38 55.24 -27.25
N GLY A 75 25.06 55.04 -27.33
CA GLY A 75 24.14 56.00 -27.97
C GLY A 75 23.79 55.72 -29.44
N LYS A 76 24.08 54.52 -29.99
CA LYS A 76 23.53 54.09 -31.28
C LYS A 76 22.21 53.34 -31.09
N GLU A 77 21.19 53.76 -31.83
CA GLU A 77 19.83 53.20 -31.76
C GLU A 77 19.79 51.70 -32.08
N ASP A 78 20.59 51.25 -33.05
CA ASP A 78 20.66 49.84 -33.47
C ASP A 78 21.10 48.90 -32.33
N THR A 79 22.06 49.33 -31.50
CA THR A 79 22.53 48.49 -30.37
C THR A 79 21.60 48.55 -29.18
N ALA A 80 20.91 49.66 -28.94
CA ALA A 80 19.86 49.72 -27.94
C ALA A 80 18.72 48.76 -28.29
N LYS A 81 18.37 48.65 -29.58
CA LYS A 81 17.35 47.73 -30.08
C LYS A 81 17.74 46.26 -29.92
N GLU A 82 18.97 45.89 -30.30
CA GLU A 82 19.47 44.52 -30.11
C GLU A 82 19.47 44.09 -28.63
N LEU A 83 19.84 45.00 -27.73
CA LEU A 83 19.81 44.75 -26.29
C LEU A 83 18.38 44.62 -25.75
N GLN A 84 17.43 45.40 -26.27
CA GLN A 84 16.01 45.28 -25.93
C GLN A 84 15.42 43.96 -26.42
N ASP A 85 15.71 43.55 -27.65
CA ASP A 85 15.24 42.28 -28.22
C ASP A 85 15.80 41.08 -27.44
N HIS A 86 17.07 41.14 -27.04
CA HIS A 86 17.68 40.11 -26.19
C HIS A 86 17.05 40.06 -24.80
N ALA A 87 16.81 41.23 -24.18
CA ALA A 87 16.15 41.32 -22.88
C ALA A 87 14.71 40.77 -22.94
N ALA A 88 13.95 41.08 -23.99
CA ALA A 88 12.61 40.56 -24.21
C ALA A 88 12.60 39.04 -24.33
N LYS A 89 13.47 38.47 -25.16
CA LYS A 89 13.60 37.02 -25.31
C LYS A 89 13.99 36.31 -24.00
N THR A 90 14.84 36.97 -23.19
CA THR A 90 15.21 36.47 -21.86
C THR A 90 14.01 36.46 -20.91
N GLN A 91 13.14 37.48 -20.98
CA GLN A 91 11.90 37.52 -20.20
C GLN A 91 10.94 36.40 -20.60
N ASP A 92 10.76 36.15 -21.90
CA ASP A 92 9.90 35.06 -22.37
C ASP A 92 10.36 33.71 -21.82
N THR A 93 11.68 33.45 -21.84
CA THR A 93 12.25 32.21 -21.28
C THR A 93 12.04 32.09 -19.77
N LEU A 94 12.08 33.21 -19.04
CA LEU A 94 11.80 33.22 -17.61
C LEU A 94 10.32 32.95 -17.32
N VAL A 95 9.41 33.44 -18.16
CA VAL A 95 7.98 33.14 -18.05
C VAL A 95 7.75 31.64 -18.27
N ASP A 96 8.31 31.05 -19.33
CA ASP A 96 8.21 29.61 -19.58
C ASP A 96 8.73 28.77 -18.39
N ALA A 97 9.84 29.20 -17.79
CA ALA A 97 10.44 28.56 -16.63
C ALA A 97 9.52 28.63 -15.39
N VAL A 98 8.91 29.80 -15.14
CA VAL A 98 7.97 29.99 -14.03
C VAL A 98 6.71 29.14 -14.23
N GLU A 99 6.12 29.15 -15.42
CA GLU A 99 4.94 28.33 -15.73
C GLU A 99 5.21 26.83 -15.52
N ASN A 100 6.38 26.35 -15.97
CA ASN A 100 6.77 24.97 -15.75
C ASN A 100 7.03 24.66 -14.26
N ALA A 101 7.65 25.59 -13.52
CA ALA A 101 7.87 25.45 -12.08
C ALA A 101 6.57 25.40 -11.28
N GLU A 102 5.57 26.21 -11.65
CA GLU A 102 4.25 26.20 -11.02
C GLU A 102 3.54 24.87 -11.21
N VAL A 103 3.55 24.33 -12.44
CA VAL A 103 2.98 23.00 -12.72
C VAL A 103 3.65 21.92 -11.88
N ALA A 104 4.98 21.99 -11.71
CA ALA A 104 5.72 21.06 -10.88
C ALA A 104 5.36 21.19 -9.39
N GLU A 105 5.24 22.40 -8.87
CA GLU A 105 4.91 22.63 -7.45
C GLU A 105 3.47 22.24 -7.14
N ILE A 106 2.51 22.52 -8.01
CA ILE A 106 1.12 22.07 -7.86
C ILE A 106 1.08 20.55 -7.78
N LYS A 107 1.73 19.85 -8.72
CA LYS A 107 1.82 18.37 -8.68
C LYS A 107 2.42 17.93 -7.34
N ARG A 108 3.56 18.50 -6.93
CA ARG A 108 4.24 18.14 -5.68
C ARG A 108 3.33 18.35 -4.46
N ALA A 109 2.66 19.48 -4.36
CA ALA A 109 1.77 19.82 -3.26
C ALA A 109 0.55 18.88 -3.21
N VAL A 110 -0.08 18.64 -4.37
CA VAL A 110 -1.25 17.75 -4.50
C VAL A 110 -0.89 16.31 -4.14
N PHE A 111 0.19 15.76 -4.68
CA PHE A 111 0.60 14.38 -4.36
C PHE A 111 0.93 14.22 -2.87
N ARG A 112 1.55 15.23 -2.24
CA ARG A 112 1.79 15.23 -0.79
C ARG A 112 0.50 15.31 0.01
N ALA A 113 -0.44 16.16 -0.38
CA ALA A 113 -1.74 16.27 0.26
C ALA A 113 -2.52 14.95 0.16
N LEU A 114 -2.60 14.36 -1.04
CA LEU A 114 -3.27 13.07 -1.27
C LEU A 114 -2.62 11.92 -0.50
N THR A 115 -1.29 11.90 -0.37
CA THR A 115 -0.59 10.89 0.43
C THR A 115 -0.97 11.01 1.92
N ARG A 116 -1.05 12.23 2.45
CA ARG A 116 -1.50 12.46 3.84
C ARG A 116 -2.97 12.13 4.02
N LEU A 117 -3.83 12.52 3.07
CA LEU A 117 -5.26 12.22 3.10
C LEU A 117 -5.48 10.70 3.10
N ARG A 118 -4.80 9.97 2.20
CA ARG A 118 -4.88 8.50 2.16
C ARG A 118 -4.49 7.87 3.50
N ALA A 119 -3.41 8.34 4.14
CA ALA A 119 -2.99 7.83 5.44
C ALA A 119 -4.03 8.12 6.54
N ALA A 120 -4.60 9.33 6.56
CA ALA A 120 -5.65 9.70 7.50
C ALA A 120 -6.92 8.85 7.29
N THR A 121 -7.36 8.70 6.04
CA THR A 121 -8.55 7.92 5.67
C THR A 121 -8.40 6.45 6.03
N ILE A 122 -7.24 5.82 5.77
CA ILE A 122 -7.00 4.43 6.19
C ILE A 122 -7.14 4.31 7.71
N LYS A 123 -6.52 5.23 8.46
CA LYS A 123 -6.61 5.24 9.93
C LYS A 123 -8.04 5.43 10.43
N GLU A 124 -8.83 6.27 9.77
CA GLU A 124 -10.24 6.48 10.11
C GLU A 124 -11.07 5.22 9.84
N PHE A 125 -10.86 4.55 8.70
CA PHE A 125 -11.52 3.28 8.42
C PHE A 125 -11.14 2.17 9.40
N ASP A 126 -9.86 2.07 9.80
CA ASP A 126 -9.42 1.13 10.85
C ASP A 126 -10.10 1.43 12.20
N THR A 127 -10.32 2.71 12.49
CA THR A 127 -11.02 3.13 13.72
C THR A 127 -12.49 2.75 13.68
N ILE A 128 -13.18 2.99 12.55
CA ILE A 128 -14.59 2.63 12.35
C ILE A 128 -14.76 1.12 12.50
N ALA A 129 -13.96 0.32 11.79
CA ALA A 129 -14.06 -1.14 11.85
C ALA A 129 -13.91 -1.70 13.28
N ARG A 130 -12.99 -1.12 14.07
CA ARG A 130 -12.84 -1.50 15.48
C ARG A 130 -14.05 -1.13 16.33
N LEU A 131 -14.59 0.08 16.14
CA LEU A 131 -15.77 0.54 16.87
C LEU A 131 -17.01 -0.29 16.53
N GLU A 132 -17.19 -0.64 15.25
CA GLU A 132 -18.29 -1.51 14.81
C GLU A 132 -18.19 -2.91 15.43
N THR A 133 -16.99 -3.49 15.45
CA THR A 133 -16.76 -4.79 16.12
C THR A 133 -17.12 -4.73 17.60
N GLN A 134 -16.64 -3.70 18.30
CA GLN A 134 -16.95 -3.50 19.72
C GLN A 134 -18.45 -3.29 19.98
N ALA A 135 -19.14 -2.59 19.08
CA ALA A 135 -20.58 -2.39 19.18
C ALA A 135 -21.35 -3.70 19.00
N ILE A 136 -20.92 -4.55 18.05
CA ILE A 136 -21.49 -5.88 17.84
C ILE A 136 -21.25 -6.77 19.06
N ASP A 137 -20.02 -6.81 19.56
CA ASP A 137 -19.65 -7.62 20.72
C ASP A 137 -20.47 -7.21 21.96
N ALA A 138 -20.55 -5.90 22.24
CA ALA A 138 -21.33 -5.37 23.35
C ALA A 138 -22.83 -5.66 23.21
N TYR A 139 -23.38 -5.61 21.99
CA TYR A 139 -24.77 -5.96 21.75
C TYR A 139 -25.02 -7.45 22.03
N ASN A 140 -24.12 -8.33 21.54
CA ASN A 140 -24.22 -9.78 21.73
C ASN A 140 -24.08 -10.19 23.20
N ASP A 141 -23.23 -9.50 23.97
CA ASP A 141 -23.09 -9.70 25.41
C ASP A 141 -24.37 -9.31 26.16
N ALA A 142 -25.09 -8.29 25.70
CA ALA A 142 -26.34 -7.84 26.31
C ALA A 142 -27.59 -8.64 25.87
N HIS A 143 -27.56 -9.30 24.70
CA HIS A 143 -28.72 -9.97 24.11
C HIS A 143 -28.44 -11.45 23.84
N HIS A 144 -28.83 -12.31 24.77
CA HIS A 144 -28.72 -13.75 24.62
C HIS A 144 -29.99 -14.32 23.95
N TYR A 145 -29.93 -14.56 22.64
CA TYR A 145 -31.07 -15.05 21.85
C TYR A 145 -31.76 -16.29 22.48
N ARG A 146 -31.00 -17.23 23.02
CA ARG A 146 -31.52 -18.44 23.70
C ARG A 146 -32.28 -18.13 24.99
N ALA A 147 -31.90 -17.07 25.71
CA ALA A 147 -32.57 -16.65 26.93
C ALA A 147 -33.87 -15.90 26.63
N GLU A 148 -33.88 -15.09 25.57
CA GLU A 148 -35.05 -14.33 25.12
C GLU A 148 -36.01 -15.15 24.25
N ASN A 149 -35.55 -16.25 23.67
CA ASN A 149 -36.33 -17.17 22.84
C ASN A 149 -36.14 -18.61 23.34
N PRO A 150 -36.83 -19.01 24.43
CA PRO A 150 -36.70 -20.35 24.98
C PRO A 150 -37.15 -21.40 23.95
N LEU A 151 -36.29 -22.39 23.70
CA LEU A 151 -36.60 -23.53 22.83
C LEU A 151 -37.29 -24.62 23.64
N ALA A 152 -38.58 -24.82 23.39
CA ALA A 152 -39.27 -26.05 23.77
C ALA A 152 -38.84 -27.16 22.80
N HIS A 153 -38.28 -28.25 23.34
CA HIS A 153 -37.99 -29.43 22.53
C HIS A 153 -39.22 -30.32 22.49
N LEU A 154 -39.68 -30.67 21.28
CA LEU A 154 -40.92 -31.43 21.06
C LEU A 154 -40.99 -32.73 21.85
N HIS A 155 -39.85 -33.38 22.12
CA HIS A 155 -39.77 -34.64 22.87
C HIS A 155 -39.92 -34.49 24.40
N GLU A 156 -39.83 -33.28 24.93
CA GLU A 156 -40.08 -33.01 26.36
C GLU A 156 -41.58 -33.08 26.69
N ASP A 157 -42.44 -32.80 25.70
CA ASP A 157 -43.90 -32.89 25.82
C ASP A 157 -44.46 -34.22 25.28
N GLU A 158 -43.59 -35.14 24.83
CA GLU A 158 -44.01 -36.46 24.34
C GLU A 158 -44.35 -37.38 25.51
N ALA A 159 -45.53 -38.02 25.46
CA ALA A 159 -45.95 -38.96 26.49
C ALA A 159 -44.95 -40.13 26.58
N PRO A 160 -44.60 -40.60 27.81
CA PRO A 160 -43.74 -41.76 27.98
C PRO A 160 -44.26 -42.94 27.16
N VAL A 161 -43.37 -43.57 26.39
CA VAL A 161 -43.76 -44.72 25.57
C VAL A 161 -44.22 -45.83 26.50
N GLU A 162 -45.52 -46.14 26.46
CA GLU A 162 -46.11 -47.26 27.19
C GLU A 162 -45.38 -48.55 26.80
N THR A 163 -44.53 -49.06 27.69
CA THR A 163 -43.84 -50.32 27.44
C THR A 163 -44.82 -51.45 27.66
N ASP A 164 -45.51 -51.83 26.60
CA ASP A 164 -46.39 -52.98 26.59
C ASP A 164 -45.55 -54.28 26.62
N LYS A 165 -45.03 -54.60 27.80
CA LYS A 165 -44.20 -55.80 28.03
C LYS A 165 -45.04 -57.05 28.28
N LEU A 166 -46.38 -56.97 28.25
CA LEU A 166 -47.27 -58.07 28.61
C LEU A 166 -48.45 -58.31 27.64
N LYS A 167 -48.67 -57.48 26.61
CA LYS A 167 -49.58 -57.83 25.50
C LYS A 167 -48.80 -58.43 24.33
N SER A 168 -48.11 -59.54 24.59
CA SER A 168 -47.74 -60.42 23.49
C SER A 168 -48.99 -61.21 23.08
N PHE A 169 -49.48 -60.93 21.88
CA PHE A 169 -50.28 -61.77 20.99
C PHE A 169 -50.93 -63.01 21.63
N HIS A 170 -52.25 -62.95 21.81
CA HIS A 170 -53.12 -64.14 21.92
C HIS A 170 -53.71 -64.43 20.54
#